data_AF-A0A1G1ZPH5-F1
#
_entry.id   AF-A0A1G1ZPH5-F1
#
_cell.length_a   1.000
_cell.length_b   1.000
_cell.length_c   1.000
_cell.angle_alpha   90.00
_cell.angle_beta   90.00
_cell.angle_gamma   90.00
#
_symmetry.space_group_name_H-M   'P 1'
#
loop_
_entity.id
_entity.type
_entity.pdbx_description
1 polymer ?
#
loop_
_entity_poly.entity_id
_entity_poly.type
_entity_poly.pdbx_seq_one_letter_code
_entity_poly.pdbx_strand_id
1 'polypeptide(L)'
;MNKSIKIIFALSVFAVAMAMVEAAAVVYLRELYYPSGFFIQSAKDLVVMPARILRVELWREAATIIMLAIVGFLAFSDWRKKFWAFVLAFSVWDLAYYLFLYVFIRWPSSLATPDVYFLIPWPWIGPVWIPLAIFILLMLVSLRLLLKDKN
;
A
#
# COMPACT_ATOMS: atom_id res chain seq x y z
N MET A 1 -17.86 17.09 -15.14
CA MET A 1 -16.80 16.08 -14.89
C MET A 1 -17.35 14.70 -15.25
N ASN A 2 -16.66 13.95 -16.12
CA ASN A 2 -17.05 12.59 -16.53
C ASN A 2 -17.25 11.69 -15.28
N LYS A 3 -18.29 10.85 -15.26
CA LYS A 3 -18.60 9.95 -14.15
C LYS A 3 -17.39 9.10 -13.74
N SER A 4 -16.63 8.59 -14.71
CA SER A 4 -15.41 7.81 -14.45
C SER A 4 -14.34 8.61 -13.72
N ILE A 5 -14.16 9.89 -14.07
CA ILE A 5 -13.19 10.77 -13.41
C ILE A 5 -13.58 11.02 -11.95
N LYS A 6 -14.88 11.21 -11.67
CA LYS A 6 -15.37 11.36 -10.29
C LYS A 6 -15.07 10.11 -9.44
N ILE A 7 -15.30 8.93 -10.01
CA ILE A 7 -15.04 7.65 -9.33
C ILE A 7 -13.53 7.47 -9.09
N ILE A 8 -12.70 7.67 -10.12
CA ILE A 8 -11.24 7.59 -10.01
C ILE A 8 -10.73 8.53 -8.93
N PHE A 9 -11.18 9.80 -8.92
CA PHE A 9 -10.78 10.77 -7.92
C PHE A 9 -11.17 10.34 -6.50
N ALA A 10 -12.43 9.93 -6.29
CA ALA A 10 -12.89 9.47 -4.98
C ALA A 10 -12.12 8.23 -4.50
N LEU A 11 -11.84 7.29 -5.41
CA LEU A 11 -11.07 6.08 -5.12
C LEU A 11 -9.62 6.40 -4.74
N SER A 12 -8.98 7.33 -5.44
CA SER A 12 -7.63 7.79 -5.11
C SER A 12 -7.60 8.50 -3.75
N VAL A 13 -8.58 9.37 -3.45
CA VAL A 13 -8.69 10.03 -2.14
C VAL A 13 -8.85 9.00 -1.02
N PHE A 14 -9.73 8.01 -1.20
CA PHE A 14 -9.89 6.90 -0.25
C PHE A 14 -8.58 6.14 -0.04
N ALA A 15 -7.89 5.76 -1.11
CA ALA A 15 -6.64 5.02 -1.04
C ALA A 15 -5.53 5.80 -0.30
N VAL A 16 -5.40 7.10 -0.58
CA VAL A 16 -4.47 7.98 0.14
C VAL A 16 -4.83 8.07 1.62
N ALA A 17 -6.10 8.27 1.98
CA ALA A 17 -6.52 8.33 3.38
C ALA A 17 -6.23 7.00 4.11
N MET A 18 -6.52 5.87 3.46
CA MET A 18 -6.24 4.54 4.01
C MET A 18 -4.74 4.30 4.19
N ALA A 19 -3.91 4.78 3.26
CA ALA A 19 -2.46 4.68 3.34
C ALA A 19 -1.89 5.47 4.53
N MET A 20 -2.50 6.61 4.88
CA MET A 20 -2.12 7.37 6.07
C MET A 20 -2.40 6.60 7.36
N VAL A 21 -3.56 5.94 7.45
CA VAL A 21 -3.92 5.09 8.61
C VAL A 21 -2.90 3.95 8.77
N GLU A 22 -2.53 3.32 7.66
CA GLU A 22 -1.52 2.27 7.64
C GLU A 22 -0.14 2.79 8.05
N ALA A 23 0.31 3.90 7.45
CA ALA A 23 1.59 4.51 7.78
C ALA A 23 1.65 4.89 9.27
N ALA A 24 0.57 5.45 9.84
CA ALA A 24 0.50 5.76 11.26
C ALA A 24 0.67 4.50 12.14
N ALA A 25 -0.01 3.40 11.81
CA ALA A 25 0.17 2.14 12.51
C ALA A 25 1.62 1.65 12.45
N VAL A 26 2.24 1.65 11.26
CA VAL A 26 3.63 1.23 11.08
C VAL A 26 4.61 2.13 11.83
N VAL A 27 4.39 3.45 11.84
CA VAL A 27 5.20 4.38 12.64
C VAL A 27 5.14 4.00 14.12
N TYR A 28 3.96 3.76 14.69
CA TYR A 28 3.83 3.34 16.09
C TYR A 28 4.53 2.01 16.37
N LEU A 29 4.43 1.05 15.46
CA LEU A 29 5.12 -0.23 15.61
C LEU A 29 6.64 -0.08 15.57
N ARG A 30 7.16 0.80 14.70
CA ARG A 30 8.60 1.08 14.62
C ARG A 30 9.12 1.77 15.86
N GLU A 31 8.38 2.75 16.39
CA GLU A 31 8.76 3.42 17.64
C GLU A 31 8.76 2.45 18.84
N LEU A 32 7.78 1.54 18.91
CA LEU A 32 7.66 0.59 20.03
C LEU A 32 8.65 -0.57 19.96
N TYR A 33 8.90 -1.11 18.77
CA TYR A 33 9.64 -2.37 18.60
C TYR A 33 10.98 -2.21 17.87
N TYR A 34 11.25 -1.07 17.25
CA TYR A 34 12.51 -0.80 16.53
C TYR A 34 13.13 0.55 16.93
N PRO A 35 13.30 0.85 18.24
CA PRO A 35 13.76 2.16 18.71
C PRO A 35 15.18 2.51 18.26
N SER A 36 16.01 1.51 17.97
CA SER A 36 17.38 1.70 17.46
C SER A 36 17.44 1.94 15.95
N GLY A 37 16.31 1.88 15.25
CA GLY A 37 16.21 1.99 13.79
C GLY A 37 15.65 0.73 13.14
N PHE A 38 15.00 0.91 11.99
CA PHE A 38 14.38 -0.18 11.22
C PHE A 38 15.41 -0.81 10.27
N PHE A 39 16.13 -1.81 10.75
CA PHE A 39 17.14 -2.55 9.98
C PHE A 39 16.67 -3.98 9.73
N ILE A 40 15.98 -4.20 8.61
CA ILE A 40 15.50 -5.54 8.24
C ILE A 40 16.28 -6.06 7.04
N GLN A 41 17.00 -7.16 7.24
CA GLN A 41 17.74 -7.87 6.18
C GLN A 41 17.09 -9.22 5.86
N SER A 42 16.40 -9.82 6.83
CA SER A 42 15.72 -11.10 6.70
C SER A 42 14.48 -11.19 7.59
N ALA A 43 13.63 -12.20 7.33
CA ALA A 43 12.45 -12.45 8.16
C ALA A 43 12.78 -12.73 9.65
N LYS A 44 14.03 -13.08 9.99
CA LYS A 44 14.47 -13.26 11.37
C LYS A 44 14.56 -11.94 12.14
N ASP A 45 14.67 -10.80 11.45
CA ASP A 45 14.74 -9.48 12.07
C ASP A 45 13.36 -8.96 12.49
N LEU A 46 12.29 -9.69 12.13
CA LEU A 46 10.93 -9.47 12.63
C LEU A 46 10.72 -9.99 14.06
N VAL A 47 11.69 -10.74 14.63
CA VAL A 47 11.59 -11.37 15.96
C VAL A 47 11.56 -10.35 17.11
N VAL A 48 11.92 -9.09 16.85
CA VAL A 48 11.83 -8.02 17.86
C VAL A 48 10.37 -7.76 18.26
N MET A 49 9.41 -8.05 17.37
CA MET A 49 7.99 -7.93 17.67
C MET A 49 7.45 -9.23 18.32
N PRO A 50 6.66 -9.13 19.40
CA PRO A 50 6.00 -10.29 19.97
C PRO A 50 5.13 -11.00 18.93
N ALA A 51 5.16 -12.34 18.89
CA ALA A 51 4.41 -13.13 17.91
C ALA A 51 2.89 -12.82 17.90
N ARG A 52 2.32 -12.38 19.04
CA ARG A 52 0.93 -11.93 19.11
C ARG A 52 0.70 -10.66 18.28
N ILE A 53 1.62 -9.71 18.32
CA ILE A 53 1.54 -8.45 17.57
C ILE A 53 1.75 -8.71 16.08
N LEU A 54 2.71 -9.58 15.72
CA LEU A 54 2.92 -9.98 14.33
C LEU A 54 1.66 -10.63 13.72
N ARG A 55 0.91 -11.42 14.50
CA ARG A 55 -0.40 -11.93 14.07
C ARG A 55 -1.44 -10.83 13.86
N VAL A 56 -1.45 -9.79 14.69
CA VAL A 56 -2.34 -8.64 14.49
C VAL A 56 -1.98 -7.91 13.20
N GLU A 57 -0.69 -7.74 12.92
CA GLU A 57 -0.23 -7.14 11.66
C GLU A 57 -0.64 -7.95 10.42
N LEU A 58 -0.56 -9.28 10.48
CA LEU A 58 -1.10 -10.14 9.41
C LEU A 58 -2.59 -9.91 9.18
N TRP A 59 -3.40 -9.82 10.25
CA TRP A 59 -4.83 -9.54 10.10
C TRP A 59 -5.10 -8.12 9.60
N ARG A 60 -4.28 -7.15 9.99
CA ARG A 60 -4.36 -5.76 9.56
C ARG A 60 -4.06 -5.64 8.07
N GLU A 61 -2.99 -6.26 7.57
CA GLU A 61 -2.66 -6.32 6.14
C GLU A 61 -3.77 -7.00 5.34
N ALA A 62 -4.28 -8.14 5.82
CA ALA A 62 -5.41 -8.83 5.18
C ALA A 62 -6.65 -7.91 5.10
N ALA A 63 -6.95 -7.17 6.16
CA ALA A 63 -8.03 -6.21 6.18
C ALA A 63 -7.80 -5.08 5.17
N THR A 64 -6.59 -4.51 5.07
CA THR A 64 -6.27 -3.49 4.05
C THR A 64 -6.52 -4.02 2.64
N ILE A 65 -6.02 -5.22 2.31
CA ILE A 65 -6.22 -5.84 1.00
C ILE A 65 -7.73 -6.00 0.70
N ILE A 66 -8.50 -6.50 1.66
CA ILE A 66 -9.96 -6.68 1.51
C ILE A 66 -10.65 -5.34 1.30
N MET A 67 -10.33 -4.31 2.09
CA MET A 67 -10.93 -2.98 1.95
C MET A 67 -10.68 -2.38 0.56
N LEU A 68 -9.43 -2.45 0.08
CA LEU A 68 -9.05 -1.98 -1.26
C LEU A 68 -9.74 -2.79 -2.37
N ALA A 69 -9.84 -4.11 -2.22
CA ALA A 69 -10.53 -4.99 -3.15
C ALA A 69 -12.02 -4.66 -3.25
N ILE A 70 -12.69 -4.49 -2.10
CA ILE A 70 -14.13 -4.19 -2.05
C ILE A 70 -14.42 -2.80 -2.62
N VAL A 71 -13.67 -1.77 -2.25
CA VAL A 71 -13.91 -0.42 -2.80
C VAL A 71 -13.66 -0.37 -4.31
N GLY A 72 -12.65 -1.09 -4.81
CA GLY A 72 -12.40 -1.24 -6.25
C GLY A 72 -13.52 -2.01 -6.97
N PHE A 73 -14.02 -3.08 -6.36
CA PHE A 73 -15.12 -3.88 -6.87
C PHE A 73 -16.45 -3.09 -6.94
N LEU A 74 -16.68 -2.16 -6.01
CA LEU A 74 -17.86 -1.30 -5.98
C LEU A 74 -17.77 -0.08 -6.91
N ALA A 75 -16.56 0.25 -7.40
CA ALA A 75 -16.32 1.47 -8.18
C ALA A 75 -16.98 1.47 -9.57
N PHE A 76 -17.06 0.31 -10.23
CA PHE A 76 -17.61 0.19 -11.60
C PHE A 76 -18.51 -1.04 -11.74
N SER A 77 -19.38 -1.06 -12.76
CA SER A 77 -20.22 -2.23 -13.06
C SER A 77 -19.49 -3.32 -13.85
N ASP A 78 -18.62 -2.92 -14.77
CA ASP A 78 -17.85 -3.82 -15.64
C ASP A 78 -16.71 -4.53 -14.88
N TRP A 79 -16.57 -5.84 -15.08
CA TRP A 79 -15.58 -6.66 -14.37
C TRP A 79 -14.13 -6.24 -14.64
N ARG A 80 -13.79 -5.83 -15.88
CA ARG A 80 -12.45 -5.37 -16.20
C ARG A 80 -12.16 -4.04 -15.51
N LYS A 81 -13.13 -3.11 -15.49
CA LYS A 81 -12.99 -1.83 -14.77
C LYS A 81 -12.89 -2.04 -13.26
N LYS A 82 -13.62 -3.00 -12.68
CA LYS A 82 -13.50 -3.37 -11.26
C LYS A 82 -12.08 -3.82 -10.91
N PHE A 83 -11.50 -4.69 -11.73
CA PHE A 83 -10.13 -5.14 -11.57
C PHE A 83 -9.14 -3.96 -11.64
N TRP A 84 -9.22 -3.13 -12.67
CA TRP A 84 -8.33 -1.97 -12.80
C TRP A 84 -8.55 -0.89 -11.74
N ALA A 85 -9.77 -0.78 -11.20
CA ALA A 85 -10.05 0.08 -10.05
C ALA A 85 -9.37 -0.45 -8.78
N PHE A 86 -9.42 -1.76 -8.53
CA PHE A 86 -8.64 -2.36 -7.44
C PHE A 86 -7.14 -2.11 -7.61
N VAL A 87 -6.58 -2.38 -8.80
CA VAL A 87 -5.15 -2.16 -9.07
C VAL A 87 -4.77 -0.69 -8.89
N LEU A 88 -5.62 0.25 -9.33
CA LEU A 88 -5.42 1.67 -9.09
C LEU A 88 -5.41 2.01 -7.60
N ALA A 89 -6.43 1.55 -6.86
CA ALA A 89 -6.54 1.82 -5.43
C ALA A 89 -5.33 1.27 -4.66
N PHE A 90 -4.91 0.04 -4.98
CA PHE A 90 -3.74 -0.61 -4.39
C PHE A 90 -2.46 0.16 -4.71
N SER A 91 -2.26 0.56 -5.96
CA SER A 91 -1.07 1.30 -6.38
C SER A 91 -1.00 2.68 -5.73
N VAL A 92 -2.12 3.41 -5.67
CA VAL A 92 -2.18 4.72 -5.00
C VAL A 92 -1.93 4.59 -3.51
N TRP A 93 -2.51 3.56 -2.88
CA TRP A 93 -2.32 3.27 -1.46
C TRP A 93 -0.85 2.99 -1.14
N ASP A 94 -0.16 2.14 -1.91
CA ASP A 94 1.23 1.77 -1.66
C ASP A 94 2.19 2.97 -1.83
N LEU A 95 2.01 3.75 -2.91
CA LEU A 95 2.82 4.95 -3.14
C LEU A 95 2.58 6.01 -2.06
N ALA A 96 1.32 6.20 -1.64
CA ALA A 96 0.99 7.14 -0.57
C ALA A 96 1.53 6.67 0.78
N TYR A 97 1.57 5.37 1.04
CA TYR A 97 2.14 4.79 2.25
C TYR A 97 3.62 5.18 2.39
N TYR A 98 4.42 4.98 1.33
CA TYR A 98 5.82 5.39 1.32
C TYR A 98 5.99 6.91 1.44
N LEU A 99 5.12 7.69 0.80
CA LEU A 99 5.12 9.15 0.95
C LEU A 99 4.90 9.55 2.41
N PHE A 100 3.92 8.96 3.11
CA PHE A 100 3.64 9.28 4.50
C PHE A 100 4.74 8.80 5.45
N LEU A 101 5.32 7.62 5.24
CA LEU A 101 6.50 7.19 6.00
C LEU A 101 7.66 8.19 5.84
N TYR A 102 7.86 8.72 4.64
CA TYR A 102 8.89 9.72 4.41
C TYR A 102 8.58 11.03 5.14
N VAL A 103 7.32 11.46 5.12
CA VAL A 103 6.88 12.67 5.82
C VAL A 103 7.02 12.54 7.34
N PHE A 104 6.60 11.40 7.92
CA PHE A 104 6.54 11.22 9.37
C PHE A 104 7.89 10.90 9.99
N ILE A 105 8.64 9.98 9.38
CA ILE A 105 9.86 9.42 9.99
C ILE A 105 11.07 9.42 9.04
N ARG A 106 11.00 10.15 7.92
CA ARG A 106 12.07 10.24 6.91
C ARG A 106 12.52 8.87 6.37
N TRP A 107 11.59 7.92 6.33
CA TRP A 107 11.82 6.59 5.76
C TRP A 107 11.30 6.49 4.32
N PRO A 108 12.04 5.84 3.39
CA PRO A 108 13.35 5.24 3.58
C PRO A 108 14.48 6.27 3.51
N SER A 109 15.63 5.94 4.11
CA SER A 109 16.86 6.75 4.01
C SER A 109 17.42 6.81 2.59
N SER A 110 17.17 5.77 1.78
CA SER A 110 17.56 5.66 0.39
C SER A 110 16.58 4.74 -0.35
N LEU A 111 16.49 4.87 -1.68
CA LEU A 111 15.66 3.97 -2.48
C LEU A 111 16.17 2.51 -2.47
N ALA A 112 17.44 2.29 -2.14
CA ALA A 112 18.04 0.96 -2.02
C ALA A 112 17.87 0.34 -0.62
N THR A 113 17.30 1.09 0.33
CA THR A 113 17.10 0.60 1.70
C THR A 113 16.14 -0.60 1.67
N PRO A 114 16.51 -1.73 2.28
CA PRO A 114 15.61 -2.87 2.41
C PRO A 114 14.39 -2.54 3.26
N ASP A 115 13.23 -3.03 2.86
CA ASP A 115 11.96 -2.87 3.55
C ASP A 115 11.15 -4.16 3.47
N VAL A 116 10.13 -4.27 4.32
CA VAL A 116 9.16 -5.37 4.29
C VAL A 116 7.88 -4.83 3.67
N TYR A 117 7.57 -5.28 2.46
CA TYR A 117 6.44 -4.75 1.68
C TYR A 117 5.11 -5.28 2.23
N PHE A 118 5.07 -6.59 2.47
CA PHE A 118 3.91 -7.33 2.98
C PHE A 118 4.40 -8.58 3.71
N LEU A 119 3.65 -9.02 4.72
CA LEU A 119 3.85 -10.28 5.42
C LEU A 119 3.07 -11.44 4.80
N ILE A 120 2.02 -11.14 4.04
CA ILE A 120 1.16 -12.14 3.38
C ILE A 120 1.64 -12.44 1.94
N PRO A 121 1.62 -13.71 1.47
CA PRO A 121 1.45 -14.95 2.23
C PRO A 121 2.73 -15.40 2.97
N TRP A 122 3.86 -14.81 2.62
CA TRP A 122 5.14 -14.86 3.35
C TRP A 122 5.78 -13.46 3.29
N PRO A 123 6.76 -13.12 4.15
CA PRO A 123 7.40 -11.80 4.14
C PRO A 123 8.10 -11.49 2.81
N TRP A 124 7.69 -10.41 2.16
CA TRP A 124 8.32 -9.86 0.96
C TRP A 124 9.31 -8.79 1.38
N ILE A 125 10.61 -9.10 1.25
CA ILE A 125 11.69 -8.21 1.67
C ILE A 125 12.51 -7.81 0.45
N GLY A 126 12.82 -6.53 0.33
CA GLY A 126 13.72 -6.05 -0.71
C GLY A 126 13.87 -4.52 -0.69
N PRO A 127 14.61 -3.96 -1.65
CA PRO A 127 14.84 -2.52 -1.72
C PRO A 127 13.59 -1.73 -2.17
N VAL A 128 13.30 -0.63 -1.49
CA VAL A 128 12.08 0.19 -1.68
C VAL A 128 11.83 0.65 -3.13
N TRP A 129 12.85 0.80 -3.97
CA TRP A 129 12.64 1.16 -5.37
C TRP A 129 11.81 0.13 -6.15
N ILE A 130 11.82 -1.15 -5.76
CA ILE A 130 11.07 -2.21 -6.45
C ILE A 130 9.55 -1.96 -6.37
N PRO A 131 8.92 -1.89 -5.18
CA PRO A 131 7.48 -1.63 -5.09
C PRO A 131 7.13 -0.28 -5.71
N LEU A 132 7.92 0.78 -5.47
CA LEU A 132 7.67 2.09 -6.06
C LEU A 132 7.61 2.02 -7.60
N ALA A 133 8.57 1.36 -8.25
CA ALA A 133 8.59 1.24 -9.71
C ALA A 133 7.40 0.44 -10.24
N ILE A 134 7.08 -0.70 -9.58
CA ILE A 134 5.96 -1.56 -9.98
C ILE A 134 4.63 -0.81 -9.84
N PHE A 135 4.39 -0.16 -8.70
CA PHE A 135 3.12 0.50 -8.44
C PHE A 135 2.95 1.82 -9.20
N ILE A 136 4.04 2.53 -9.54
CA ILE A 136 3.97 3.64 -10.51
C ILE A 136 3.48 3.11 -11.88
N LEU A 137 4.06 2.03 -12.39
CA LEU A 137 3.65 1.45 -13.67
C LEU A 137 2.19 0.99 -13.64
N LEU A 138 1.81 0.24 -12.61
CA LEU A 138 0.44 -0.26 -12.44
C LEU A 138 -0.58 0.87 -12.29
N MET A 139 -0.25 1.94 -11.57
CA MET A 139 -1.08 3.14 -11.46
C MET A 139 -1.32 3.76 -12.84
N LEU A 140 -0.26 3.97 -13.63
CA LEU A 140 -0.35 4.58 -14.97
C LEU A 140 -1.18 3.72 -15.94
N VAL A 141 -0.97 2.40 -15.94
CA VAL A 141 -1.75 1.45 -16.76
C VAL A 141 -3.22 1.46 -16.36
N SER A 142 -3.50 1.41 -15.06
CA SER A 142 -4.87 1.43 -14.53
C SER A 142 -5.59 2.72 -14.89
N LEU A 143 -4.94 3.89 -14.72
CA LEU A 143 -5.49 5.18 -15.13
C LEU A 143 -5.82 5.21 -16.63
N ARG A 144 -4.89 4.75 -17.48
CA ARG A 144 -5.11 4.70 -18.92
C ARG A 144 -6.32 3.85 -19.29
N LEU A 145 -6.46 2.68 -18.68
CA LEU A 145 -7.55 1.73 -19.00
C LEU A 145 -8.90 2.20 -18.46
N LEU A 146 -8.94 2.82 -17.29
CA LEU A 146 -10.18 3.37 -16.71
C LEU A 146 -10.67 4.64 -17.44
N LEU A 147 -9.75 5.43 -18.01
CA LEU A 147 -10.07 6.65 -18.75
C LEU A 147 -10.39 6.41 -20.23
N LYS A 148 -9.92 5.30 -20.82
CA LYS A 148 -10.12 4.99 -22.25
C LYS A 148 -11.58 4.65 -22.59
N ASP A 149 -12.32 4.06 -21.65
CA ASP A 149 -13.74 3.78 -21.85
C ASP A 149 -14.59 5.04 -21.64
N LYS A 150 -14.77 5.78 -22.73
CA LYS A 150 -15.94 6.65 -22.88
C LYS A 150 -17.15 5.73 -23.01
N ASN A 151 -17.97 5.65 -21.96
CA ASN A 151 -19.39 5.37 -22.18
C ASN A 151 -19.94 6.42 -23.14
#